data_AF-A0A5C5A997-F1
#
_entry.id   AF-A0A5C5A997-F1
#
_cell.length_a   1.000
_cell.length_b   1.000
_cell.length_c   1.000
_cell.angle_alpha   90.00
_cell.angle_beta   90.00
_cell.angle_gamma   90.00
#
_symmetry.space_group_name_H-M   'P 1'
#
loop_
_entity.id
_entity.type
_entity.pdbx_description
1 polymer ?
#
loop_
_entity_poly.entity_id
_entity_poly.type
_entity_poly.pdbx_seq_one_letter_code
_entity_poly.pdbx_strand_id
1 'polypeptide(L)'
;MIKSLENWCIDNNRMDILDEYGGILGEFLNVTKPSKIPYNSSEYIKWNCLKCGSYKALKVEERILLGEIDCLRCKQKKSLAKRFEKLQSEATDIVYLAKSIQSSIPEQYLYYYLKKVFNNIESQKQFDWLGKMSIDIYLPEYRIGIEYDGERFHSNNFNDELKFKLCKDNQVKLLRIVESSKEQQTKTEYPADWYYSYFPSHNYSNISEVIFELLNYIDKNKEATFLEHPISIKNDLANIEKQIKKEFDKRTLFYKWPELVEYWDYEKNGDILPNHVFKSDKKEYYLKCPKCNKKYSFFPYYRRKAIPPCSCEGLQYEKRTKEIISMYENKGLIDFEDNLLDRQVEDEILRSANSLYQSYRYFGTIEICHIHKFSKPFLVYYLHRYTNKKIC
;
A
#
# COMPACT_ATOMS: atom_id res chain seq x y z
N MET A 1 55.58 26.75 12.40
CA MET A 1 55.31 25.30 12.22
C MET A 1 53.86 25.18 11.73
N ILE A 2 53.60 24.47 10.63
CA ILE A 2 52.23 24.27 10.16
C ILE A 2 51.54 23.31 11.14
N LYS A 3 50.41 23.73 11.71
CA LYS A 3 49.66 22.90 12.68
C LYS A 3 49.02 21.71 11.95
N SER A 4 48.91 20.58 12.65
CA SER A 4 48.06 19.49 12.20
C SER A 4 46.60 19.93 12.18
N LEU A 5 45.77 19.24 11.39
CA LEU A 5 44.33 19.46 11.36
C LEU A 5 43.73 19.29 12.76
N GLU A 6 44.16 18.28 13.51
CA GLU A 6 43.72 18.03 14.89
C GLU A 6 43.98 19.22 15.83
N ASN A 7 45.22 19.73 15.86
CA ASN A 7 45.58 20.85 16.72
C ASN A 7 44.88 22.14 16.28
N TRP A 8 44.74 22.35 14.96
CA TRP A 8 44.01 23.50 14.44
C TRP A 8 42.54 23.47 14.85
N CYS A 9 41.88 22.31 14.78
CA CYS A 9 40.49 22.14 15.22
C CYS A 9 40.33 22.43 16.71
N ILE A 10 41.25 21.95 17.56
CA ILE A 10 41.24 22.22 19.01
C ILE A 10 41.37 23.72 19.27
N ASP A 11 42.36 24.38 18.65
CA ASP A 11 42.62 25.82 18.86
C ASP A 11 41.48 26.72 18.39
N ASN A 12 40.72 26.28 17.38
CA ASN A 12 39.61 27.04 16.79
C ASN A 12 38.23 26.55 17.25
N ASN A 13 38.17 25.64 18.22
CA ASN A 13 36.93 25.04 18.72
C ASN A 13 36.04 24.43 17.60
N ARG A 14 36.68 23.81 16.60
CA ARG A 14 36.06 23.16 15.44
C ARG A 14 36.10 21.64 15.54
N MET A 15 35.65 21.11 16.67
CA MET A 15 35.56 19.67 16.89
C MET A 15 34.57 19.00 15.93
N ASP A 16 33.58 19.75 15.43
CA ASP A 16 32.67 19.33 14.36
C ASP A 16 33.42 18.81 13.12
N ILE A 17 34.55 19.42 12.75
CA ILE A 17 35.35 18.99 11.60
C ILE A 17 36.02 17.63 11.89
N LEU A 18 36.45 17.38 13.13
CA LEU A 18 37.06 16.10 13.51
C LEU A 18 36.00 15.00 13.60
N ASP A 19 34.80 15.31 14.09
CA ASP A 19 33.68 14.36 14.16
C ASP A 19 33.24 13.88 12.77
N GLU A 20 33.40 14.73 11.75
CA GLU A 20 33.09 14.40 10.36
C GLU A 20 34.20 13.59 9.67
N TYR A 21 35.42 13.57 10.23
CA TYR A 21 36.61 12.98 9.61
C TYR A 21 36.57 11.43 9.65
N GLY A 22 36.60 10.77 8.49
CA GLY A 22 37.07 9.37 8.37
C GLY A 22 36.05 8.23 8.47
N GLY A 23 34.84 8.43 9.01
CA GLY A 23 33.74 7.44 8.93
C GLY A 23 33.93 6.16 9.76
N ILE A 24 32.89 5.31 9.83
CA ILE A 24 32.90 4.05 10.60
C ILE A 24 33.92 3.08 10.02
N LEU A 25 34.81 2.56 10.88
CA LEU A 25 35.88 1.61 10.60
C LEU A 25 35.42 0.40 9.76
N GLY A 26 36.10 0.16 8.63
CA GLY A 26 35.93 -1.06 7.83
C GLY A 26 36.59 -1.09 6.45
N GLU A 27 36.79 0.05 5.77
CA GLU A 27 37.26 0.06 4.37
C GLU A 27 38.55 0.87 4.09
N PHE A 28 39.17 1.47 5.10
CA PHE A 28 40.20 2.50 4.87
C PHE A 28 41.57 2.12 5.44
N LEU A 29 42.28 1.22 4.77
CA LEU A 29 43.68 0.92 5.12
C LEU A 29 44.68 2.05 4.79
N ASN A 30 44.24 3.17 4.18
CA ASN A 30 45.11 4.24 3.67
C ASN A 30 44.69 5.68 4.04
N VAL A 31 43.97 5.93 5.14
CA VAL A 31 43.64 7.31 5.56
C VAL A 31 44.58 7.78 6.67
N THR A 32 45.35 8.84 6.39
CA THR A 32 46.27 9.51 7.32
C THR A 32 45.50 10.09 8.51
N LYS A 33 46.01 9.96 9.75
CA LYS A 33 45.35 10.52 10.94
C LYS A 33 45.26 12.07 10.88
N PRO A 34 44.21 12.71 11.44
CA PRO A 34 44.13 14.18 11.56
C PRO A 34 45.35 14.85 12.21
N SER A 35 46.02 14.17 13.13
CA SER A 35 47.28 14.62 13.77
C SER A 35 48.47 14.64 12.82
N LYS A 36 48.39 13.94 11.69
CA LYS A 36 49.48 13.74 10.73
C LYS A 36 49.28 14.52 9.42
N ILE A 37 48.15 15.19 9.25
CA ILE A 37 47.84 15.99 8.07
C ILE A 37 47.83 17.48 8.42
N PRO A 38 48.47 18.36 7.62
CA PRO A 38 48.35 19.80 7.78
C PRO A 38 46.90 20.29 7.60
N TYR A 39 46.47 21.29 8.38
CA TYR A 39 45.11 21.85 8.26
C TYR A 39 44.84 22.51 6.89
N ASN A 40 45.89 22.96 6.20
CA ASN A 40 45.84 23.57 4.87
C ASN A 40 46.19 22.58 3.74
N SER A 41 46.01 21.27 3.97
CA SER A 41 46.32 20.26 2.97
C SER A 41 45.34 20.30 1.80
N SER A 42 45.86 20.13 0.58
CA SER A 42 45.06 19.92 -0.63
C SER A 42 44.61 18.46 -0.82
N GLU A 43 44.87 17.57 0.14
CA GLU A 43 44.40 16.18 0.09
C GLU A 43 42.89 16.08 0.25
N TYR A 44 42.26 15.22 -0.56
CA TYR A 44 40.83 14.93 -0.48
C TYR A 44 40.53 13.94 0.65
N ILE A 45 39.62 14.36 1.52
CA ILE A 45 39.11 13.56 2.63
C ILE A 45 37.59 13.35 2.44
N LYS A 46 37.09 12.20 2.88
CA LYS A 46 35.65 11.95 3.02
C LYS A 46 35.16 12.52 4.34
N TRP A 47 34.23 13.46 4.26
CA TRP A 47 33.64 14.13 5.41
C TRP A 47 32.20 13.68 5.60
N ASN A 48 31.89 13.09 6.75
CA ASN A 48 30.59 12.50 7.03
C ASN A 48 29.61 13.53 7.52
N CYS A 49 28.38 13.47 7.06
CA CYS A 49 27.28 14.23 7.61
C CYS A 49 26.89 13.64 8.95
N LEU A 50 27.13 14.37 10.04
CA LEU A 50 26.75 13.96 11.40
C LEU A 50 25.24 13.71 11.55
N LYS A 51 24.40 14.26 10.67
CA LYS A 51 22.93 14.10 10.69
C LYS A 51 22.44 12.80 10.05
N CYS A 52 23.15 12.22 9.07
CA CYS A 52 22.63 11.07 8.32
C CYS A 52 23.66 10.04 7.87
N GLY A 53 24.94 10.22 8.21
CA GLY A 53 26.03 9.30 7.90
C GLY A 53 26.45 9.23 6.42
N SER A 54 25.84 10.00 5.50
CA SER A 54 26.36 10.14 4.13
C SER A 54 27.64 10.97 4.13
N TYR A 55 28.54 10.80 3.16
CA TYR A 55 29.77 11.58 3.09
C TYR A 55 29.84 12.51 1.87
N LYS A 56 30.71 13.53 1.96
CA LYS A 56 31.14 14.38 0.86
C LYS A 56 32.67 14.36 0.78
N ALA A 57 33.24 14.14 -0.40
CA ALA A 57 34.68 14.24 -0.58
C ALA A 57 35.06 15.70 -0.85
N LEU A 58 35.98 16.26 -0.06
CA LEU A 58 36.49 17.64 -0.18
C LEU A 58 37.95 17.69 0.24
N LYS A 59 38.72 18.67 -0.26
CA LYS A 59 40.06 18.91 0.28
C LYS A 59 40.00 19.41 1.71
N VAL A 60 41.06 19.19 2.50
CA VAL A 60 41.14 19.70 3.89
C VAL A 60 41.03 21.22 3.92
N GLU A 61 41.81 21.91 3.08
CA GLU A 61 41.78 23.37 2.95
C GLU A 61 40.41 23.91 2.53
N GLU A 62 39.63 23.16 1.75
CA GLU A 62 38.28 23.54 1.32
C GLU A 62 37.27 23.31 2.45
N ARG A 63 37.37 22.19 3.18
CA ARG A 63 36.45 21.87 4.27
C ARG A 63 36.54 22.88 5.41
N ILE A 64 37.74 23.31 5.79
CA ILE A 64 37.92 24.24 6.93
C ILE A 64 37.25 25.60 6.69
N LEU A 65 37.11 26.01 5.42
CA LEU A 65 36.44 27.23 5.01
C LEU A 65 34.90 27.11 5.04
N LEU A 66 34.36 25.89 5.11
CA LEU A 66 32.93 25.65 5.20
C LEU A 66 32.46 25.72 6.67
N GLY A 67 31.31 26.36 6.88
CA GLY A 67 30.59 26.35 8.16
C GLY A 67 30.10 24.94 8.48
N GLU A 68 29.05 24.48 7.80
CA GLU A 68 28.57 23.09 7.85
C GLU A 68 28.82 22.36 6.52
N ILE A 69 28.94 21.03 6.56
CA ILE A 69 28.91 20.24 5.33
C ILE A 69 27.54 20.37 4.67
N ASP A 70 27.57 20.82 3.42
CA ASP A 70 26.42 20.76 2.54
C ASP A 70 26.11 19.31 2.13
N CYS A 71 25.30 18.62 2.94
CA CYS A 71 24.86 17.27 2.68
C CYS A 71 23.69 17.27 1.68
N LEU A 72 23.97 16.92 0.43
CA LEU A 72 22.97 16.77 -0.63
C LEU A 72 21.85 15.80 -0.24
N ARG A 73 22.16 14.74 0.51
CA ARG A 73 21.15 13.78 1.00
C ARG A 73 20.19 14.40 2.02
N CYS A 74 20.69 15.22 2.95
CA CYS A 74 19.86 15.96 3.90
C CYS A 74 19.10 17.12 3.24
N LYS A 75 19.71 17.81 2.26
CA LYS A 75 19.03 18.83 1.46
C LYS A 75 17.91 18.23 0.61
N GLN A 76 18.15 17.09 -0.03
CA GLN A 76 17.13 16.32 -0.73
C GLN A 76 16.05 15.83 0.25
N LYS A 77 16.40 15.27 1.41
CA LYS A 77 15.41 14.87 2.42
C LYS A 77 14.56 16.06 2.92
N LYS A 78 15.14 17.25 3.11
CA LYS A 78 14.40 18.47 3.48
C LYS A 78 13.52 18.99 2.35
N SER A 79 14.00 18.98 1.10
CA SER A 79 13.19 19.41 -0.06
C SER A 79 12.08 18.41 -0.35
N LEU A 80 12.35 17.11 -0.22
CA LEU A 80 11.34 16.05 -0.22
C LEU A 80 10.36 16.28 0.93
N ALA A 81 10.78 16.43 2.18
CA ALA A 81 9.88 16.65 3.31
C ALA A 81 8.94 17.86 3.09
N LYS A 82 9.47 18.98 2.58
CA LYS A 82 8.67 20.17 2.24
C LYS A 82 7.73 19.94 1.05
N ARG A 83 8.14 19.09 0.09
CA ARG A 83 7.30 18.64 -1.04
C ARG A 83 6.24 17.65 -0.57
N PHE A 84 6.54 16.77 0.39
CA PHE A 84 5.63 15.85 1.05
C PHE A 84 4.60 16.60 1.90
N GLU A 85 4.99 17.62 2.66
CA GLU A 85 4.07 18.50 3.41
C GLU A 85 3.14 19.25 2.45
N LYS A 86 3.68 19.78 1.34
CA LYS A 86 2.88 20.43 0.30
C LYS A 86 1.91 19.45 -0.39
N LEU A 87 2.37 18.26 -0.74
CA LEU A 87 1.54 17.20 -1.35
C LEU A 87 0.51 16.61 -0.36
N GLN A 88 0.80 16.57 0.94
CA GLN A 88 -0.16 16.20 1.98
C GLN A 88 -1.23 17.28 2.17
N SER A 89 -0.88 18.56 2.03
CA SER A 89 -1.84 19.68 2.07
C SER A 89 -2.71 19.80 0.80
N GLU A 90 -2.27 19.19 -0.30
CA GLU A 90 -3.07 19.06 -1.53
C GLU A 90 -3.93 17.76 -1.51
N ALA A 91 -3.74 16.88 -0.52
CA ALA A 91 -4.51 15.65 -0.29
C ALA A 91 -5.69 15.79 0.69
N THR A 92 -6.07 17.02 1.06
CA THR A 92 -7.18 17.35 1.99
C THR A 92 -8.52 17.62 1.30
N ASP A 93 -8.73 17.14 0.07
CA ASP A 93 -10.09 17.06 -0.45
C ASP A 93 -10.75 15.77 0.04
N ILE A 94 -11.54 15.89 1.10
CA ILE A 94 -12.33 14.80 1.68
C ILE A 94 -13.21 14.12 0.61
N VAL A 95 -13.68 14.86 -0.40
CA VAL A 95 -14.49 14.34 -1.51
C VAL A 95 -13.67 13.36 -2.35
N TYR A 96 -12.42 13.72 -2.66
CA TYR A 96 -11.50 12.84 -3.38
C TYR A 96 -11.20 11.56 -2.58
N LEU A 97 -10.98 11.69 -1.27
CA LEU A 97 -10.71 10.55 -0.40
C LEU A 97 -11.91 9.60 -0.35
N ALA A 98 -13.13 10.12 -0.16
CA ALA A 98 -14.36 9.35 -0.18
C ALA A 98 -14.56 8.62 -1.52
N LYS A 99 -14.39 9.33 -2.64
CA LYS A 99 -14.49 8.73 -3.98
C LYS A 99 -13.48 7.60 -4.20
N SER A 100 -12.25 7.78 -3.69
CA SER A 100 -11.17 6.79 -3.81
C SER A 100 -11.44 5.50 -3.02
N ILE A 101 -12.23 5.58 -1.96
CA ILE A 101 -12.73 4.41 -1.23
C ILE A 101 -14.02 3.84 -1.83
N GLN A 102 -14.41 4.25 -3.04
CA GLN A 102 -15.65 3.86 -3.72
C GLN A 102 -16.88 4.23 -2.89
N SER A 103 -16.91 5.45 -2.35
CA SER A 103 -18.03 5.97 -1.58
C SER A 103 -18.24 7.46 -1.88
N SER A 104 -19.27 8.05 -1.31
CA SER A 104 -19.54 9.50 -1.36
C SER A 104 -19.49 10.12 0.04
N ILE A 105 -19.45 11.46 0.10
CA ILE A 105 -19.48 12.18 1.39
C ILE A 105 -20.76 11.86 2.19
N PRO A 106 -21.96 11.89 1.60
CA PRO A 106 -23.17 11.55 2.34
C PRO A 106 -23.21 10.10 2.82
N GLU A 107 -22.76 9.14 2.01
CA GLU A 107 -22.61 7.75 2.45
C GLU A 107 -21.71 7.64 3.69
N GLN A 108 -20.61 8.39 3.72
CA GLN A 108 -19.68 8.39 4.86
C GLN A 108 -20.27 9.05 6.10
N TYR A 109 -21.12 10.06 5.95
CA TYR A 109 -21.91 10.62 7.05
C TYR A 109 -22.90 9.59 7.60
N LEU A 110 -23.69 8.96 6.74
CA LEU A 110 -24.62 7.89 7.16
C LEU A 110 -23.87 6.76 7.87
N TYR A 111 -22.80 6.25 7.26
CA TYR A 111 -22.02 5.15 7.83
C TYR A 111 -21.41 5.52 9.19
N TYR A 112 -20.87 6.73 9.34
CA TYR A 112 -20.31 7.21 10.61
C TYR A 112 -21.34 7.23 11.75
N TYR A 113 -22.53 7.78 11.51
CA TYR A 113 -23.56 7.86 12.55
C TYR A 113 -24.25 6.52 12.80
N LEU A 114 -24.57 5.75 11.76
CA LEU A 114 -25.17 4.42 11.91
C LEU A 114 -24.25 3.47 12.70
N LYS A 115 -22.93 3.61 12.56
CA LYS A 115 -21.94 2.85 13.34
C LYS A 115 -21.93 3.18 14.84
N LYS A 116 -22.45 4.34 15.25
CA LYS A 116 -22.60 4.68 16.68
C LYS A 116 -23.76 3.91 17.34
N VAL A 117 -24.70 3.38 16.55
CA VAL A 117 -25.95 2.76 17.06
C VAL A 117 -26.12 1.29 16.67
N PHE A 118 -25.47 0.85 15.58
CA PHE A 118 -25.53 -0.52 15.08
C PHE A 118 -24.17 -1.20 15.15
N ASN A 119 -24.18 -2.48 15.52
CA ASN A 119 -23.00 -3.31 15.59
C ASN A 119 -22.71 -3.98 14.25
N ASN A 120 -21.43 -4.23 13.96
CA ASN A 120 -20.98 -4.98 12.78
C ASN A 120 -21.48 -4.43 11.44
N ILE A 121 -21.79 -3.13 11.36
CA ILE A 121 -22.15 -2.46 10.09
C ILE A 121 -20.98 -2.53 9.10
N GLU A 122 -21.29 -2.84 7.85
CA GLU A 122 -20.31 -3.00 6.76
C GLU A 122 -20.55 -1.95 5.67
N SER A 123 -19.49 -1.25 5.24
CA SER A 123 -19.55 -0.33 4.09
C SER A 123 -19.13 -1.04 2.80
N GLN A 124 -19.77 -0.71 1.67
CA GLN A 124 -19.45 -1.25 0.33
C GLN A 124 -19.47 -2.79 0.31
N LYS A 125 -20.52 -3.37 0.90
CA LYS A 125 -20.69 -4.82 1.06
C LYS A 125 -20.92 -5.47 -0.30
N GLN A 126 -20.01 -6.35 -0.70
CA GLN A 126 -20.19 -7.22 -1.86
C GLN A 126 -20.60 -8.61 -1.39
N PHE A 127 -21.71 -9.10 -1.93
CA PHE A 127 -22.13 -10.49 -1.80
C PHE A 127 -21.82 -11.23 -3.11
N ASP A 128 -21.51 -12.53 -3.04
CA ASP A 128 -21.22 -13.33 -4.24
C ASP A 128 -22.39 -13.29 -5.25
N TRP A 129 -23.63 -13.26 -4.74
CA TRP A 129 -24.85 -13.19 -5.54
C TRP A 129 -25.15 -11.80 -6.13
N LEU A 130 -24.42 -10.73 -5.73
CA LEU A 130 -24.50 -9.41 -6.35
C LEU A 130 -23.56 -9.25 -7.56
N GLY A 131 -22.72 -10.25 -7.84
CA GLY A 131 -21.75 -10.19 -8.93
C GLY A 131 -20.74 -9.06 -8.71
N LYS A 132 -20.79 -8.01 -9.54
CA LYS A 132 -19.89 -6.84 -9.45
C LYS A 132 -20.47 -5.68 -8.64
N MET A 133 -21.72 -5.78 -8.20
CA MET A 133 -22.39 -4.73 -7.45
C MET A 133 -22.07 -4.82 -5.95
N SER A 134 -22.17 -3.69 -5.24
CA SER A 134 -22.09 -3.60 -3.78
C SER A 134 -23.34 -2.95 -3.23
N ILE A 135 -23.58 -3.19 -1.93
CA ILE A 135 -24.50 -2.42 -1.10
C ILE A 135 -23.68 -1.37 -0.33
N ASP A 136 -24.07 -0.10 -0.38
CA ASP A 136 -23.28 0.99 0.20
C ASP A 136 -23.08 0.81 1.71
N ILE A 137 -24.15 0.47 2.43
CA ILE A 137 -24.13 0.19 3.87
C ILE A 137 -24.99 -1.05 4.15
N TYR A 138 -24.42 -2.06 4.79
CA TYR A 138 -25.12 -3.28 5.18
C TYR A 138 -25.17 -3.43 6.70
N LEU A 139 -26.35 -3.73 7.23
CA LEU A 139 -26.65 -4.01 8.64
C LEU A 139 -26.94 -5.51 8.79
N PRO A 140 -25.94 -6.33 9.19
CA PRO A 140 -26.10 -7.79 9.20
C PRO A 140 -27.19 -8.28 10.15
N GLU A 141 -27.29 -7.69 11.33
CA GLU A 141 -28.25 -8.06 12.38
C GLU A 141 -29.70 -7.94 11.90
N TYR A 142 -30.00 -6.90 11.11
CA TYR A 142 -31.34 -6.64 10.58
C TYR A 142 -31.53 -7.20 9.17
N ARG A 143 -30.45 -7.72 8.53
CA ARG A 143 -30.39 -8.05 7.10
C ARG A 143 -30.91 -6.91 6.21
N ILE A 144 -30.46 -5.69 6.51
CA ILE A 144 -30.84 -4.49 5.77
C ILE A 144 -29.64 -3.99 4.97
N GLY A 145 -29.82 -3.77 3.67
CA GLY A 145 -28.94 -2.97 2.83
C GLY A 145 -29.51 -1.56 2.68
N ILE A 146 -28.64 -0.55 2.72
CA ILE A 146 -28.99 0.86 2.50
C ILE A 146 -28.15 1.34 1.32
N GLU A 147 -28.82 1.90 0.32
CA GLU A 147 -28.23 2.55 -0.85
C GLU A 147 -28.40 4.06 -0.71
N TYR A 148 -27.34 4.79 -1.05
CA TYR A 148 -27.40 6.24 -1.14
C TYR A 148 -27.25 6.66 -2.60
N ASP A 149 -28.36 7.09 -3.19
CA ASP A 149 -28.37 7.52 -4.58
C ASP A 149 -28.21 9.04 -4.67
N GLY A 150 -27.03 9.47 -5.13
CA GLY A 150 -26.81 10.86 -5.50
C GLY A 150 -27.45 11.23 -6.84
N GLU A 151 -27.77 12.51 -7.02
CA GLU A 151 -28.50 13.08 -8.18
C GLU A 151 -27.99 12.59 -9.55
N ARG A 152 -26.66 12.40 -9.69
CA ARG A 152 -26.00 12.10 -10.97
C ARG A 152 -26.13 10.64 -11.44
N PHE A 153 -26.73 9.75 -10.65
CA PHE A 153 -26.68 8.30 -10.90
C PHE A 153 -28.01 7.66 -11.33
N HIS A 154 -29.05 8.44 -11.61
CA HIS A 154 -30.39 7.92 -11.90
C HIS A 154 -30.67 7.43 -13.33
N SER A 155 -29.66 7.30 -14.19
CA SER A 155 -29.86 7.02 -15.62
C SER A 155 -29.95 5.53 -16.01
N ASN A 156 -29.70 4.57 -15.10
CA ASN A 156 -29.61 3.15 -15.46
C ASN A 156 -30.49 2.22 -14.58
N ASN A 157 -31.82 2.33 -14.75
CA ASN A 157 -32.85 1.63 -13.95
C ASN A 157 -32.69 0.08 -13.90
N PHE A 158 -32.13 -0.54 -14.93
CA PHE A 158 -32.02 -2.02 -15.01
C PHE A 158 -31.17 -2.62 -13.87
N ASN A 159 -30.06 -1.96 -13.51
CA ASN A 159 -29.20 -2.46 -12.44
C ASN A 159 -29.85 -2.34 -11.07
N ASP A 160 -30.65 -1.29 -10.87
CA ASP A 160 -31.36 -1.05 -9.62
C ASP A 160 -32.47 -2.09 -9.39
N GLU A 161 -33.27 -2.39 -10.43
CA GLU A 161 -34.28 -3.44 -10.37
C GLU A 161 -33.66 -4.82 -10.12
N LEU A 162 -32.54 -5.13 -10.81
CA LEU A 162 -31.81 -6.37 -10.60
C LEU A 162 -31.26 -6.46 -9.18
N LYS A 163 -30.64 -5.40 -8.66
CA LYS A 163 -30.10 -5.35 -7.30
C LYS A 163 -31.21 -5.58 -6.29
N PHE A 164 -32.35 -4.90 -6.44
CA PHE A 164 -33.49 -5.08 -5.55
C PHE A 164 -34.03 -6.51 -5.56
N LYS A 165 -34.22 -7.08 -6.75
CA LYS A 165 -34.66 -8.48 -6.90
C LYS A 165 -33.68 -9.44 -6.21
N LEU A 166 -32.38 -9.29 -6.46
CA LEU A 166 -31.35 -10.14 -5.86
C LEU A 166 -31.33 -10.03 -4.32
N CYS A 167 -31.48 -8.83 -3.77
CA CYS A 167 -31.62 -8.62 -2.33
C CYS A 167 -32.84 -9.36 -1.79
N LYS A 168 -34.00 -9.22 -2.43
CA LYS A 168 -35.25 -9.88 -2.04
C LYS A 168 -35.14 -11.41 -2.07
N ASP A 169 -34.58 -11.96 -3.14
CA ASP A 169 -34.35 -13.41 -3.30
C ASP A 169 -33.42 -13.97 -2.21
N ASN A 170 -32.52 -13.12 -1.67
CA ASN A 170 -31.59 -13.47 -0.59
C ASN A 170 -32.02 -12.97 0.80
N GLN A 171 -33.29 -12.56 0.96
CA GLN A 171 -33.86 -12.11 2.24
C GLN A 171 -33.12 -10.92 2.86
N VAL A 172 -32.61 -10.04 2.01
CA VAL A 172 -32.04 -8.74 2.39
C VAL A 172 -33.06 -7.66 2.03
N LYS A 173 -33.51 -6.90 3.02
CA LYS A 173 -34.34 -5.71 2.76
C LYS A 173 -33.47 -4.60 2.20
N LEU A 174 -33.91 -3.92 1.15
CA LEU A 174 -33.17 -2.84 0.52
C LEU A 174 -33.87 -1.50 0.80
N LEU A 175 -33.17 -0.62 1.50
CA LEU A 175 -33.57 0.76 1.76
C LEU A 175 -32.82 1.70 0.84
N ARG A 176 -33.47 2.78 0.39
CA ARG A 176 -32.84 3.73 -0.54
C ARG A 176 -33.04 5.18 -0.11
N ILE A 177 -31.94 5.90 0.05
CA ILE A 177 -31.94 7.35 0.25
C ILE A 177 -31.70 8.01 -1.09
N VAL A 178 -32.59 8.92 -1.49
CA VAL A 178 -32.53 9.56 -2.80
C VAL A 178 -32.38 11.06 -2.67
N GLU A 179 -31.31 11.61 -3.25
CA GLU A 179 -31.17 13.05 -3.43
C GLU A 179 -32.11 13.56 -4.52
N SER A 180 -33.02 14.46 -4.16
CA SER A 180 -33.94 15.13 -5.09
C SER A 180 -33.44 16.51 -5.46
N SER A 181 -33.61 16.91 -6.72
CA SER A 181 -33.43 18.29 -7.18
C SER A 181 -34.76 18.90 -7.62
N LYS A 182 -34.86 20.23 -7.62
CA LYS A 182 -36.11 20.96 -7.92
C LYS A 182 -36.67 20.66 -9.33
N GLU A 183 -35.82 20.13 -10.22
CA GLU A 183 -36.12 19.87 -11.63
C GLU A 183 -36.56 18.41 -11.89
N GLN A 184 -36.39 17.50 -10.93
CA GLN A 184 -36.68 16.07 -11.07
C GLN A 184 -37.83 15.64 -10.15
N GLN A 185 -39.06 16.00 -10.50
CA GLN A 185 -40.28 15.50 -9.85
C GLN A 185 -40.82 14.20 -10.49
N THR A 186 -40.05 13.50 -11.33
CA THR A 186 -40.62 12.55 -12.31
C THR A 186 -40.40 11.06 -12.03
N LYS A 187 -39.63 10.66 -11.01
CA LYS A 187 -39.59 9.25 -10.58
C LYS A 187 -40.63 8.99 -9.50
N THR A 188 -41.68 8.25 -9.85
CA THR A 188 -42.79 7.93 -8.95
C THR A 188 -42.48 6.73 -8.04
N GLU A 189 -41.53 5.87 -8.39
CA GLU A 189 -41.17 4.67 -7.61
C GLU A 189 -39.68 4.32 -7.75
N TYR A 190 -39.08 3.84 -6.65
CA TYR A 190 -37.71 3.29 -6.59
C TYR A 190 -37.79 1.81 -6.20
N PRO A 191 -36.99 0.92 -6.80
CA PRO A 191 -36.98 -0.49 -6.45
C PRO A 191 -36.31 -0.69 -5.07
N ALA A 192 -37.12 -0.59 -4.01
CA ALA A 192 -36.72 -0.68 -2.61
C ALA A 192 -37.90 -1.14 -1.74
N ASP A 193 -37.60 -1.70 -0.57
CA ASP A 193 -38.62 -2.01 0.45
C ASP A 193 -39.09 -0.74 1.17
N TRP A 194 -38.24 0.28 1.23
CA TRP A 194 -38.57 1.63 1.68
C TRP A 194 -37.56 2.63 1.10
N TYR A 195 -38.02 3.84 0.80
CA TYR A 195 -37.18 4.91 0.30
C TYR A 195 -37.50 6.23 0.99
N TYR A 196 -36.49 7.09 1.07
CA TYR A 196 -36.63 8.45 1.58
C TYR A 196 -35.97 9.44 0.62
N SER A 197 -36.79 10.36 0.12
CA SER A 197 -36.38 11.37 -0.86
C SER A 197 -36.20 12.71 -0.16
N TYR A 198 -35.06 13.36 -0.34
CA TYR A 198 -34.78 14.63 0.32
C TYR A 198 -33.96 15.58 -0.54
N PHE A 199 -34.06 16.89 -0.26
CA PHE A 199 -33.28 17.92 -0.93
C PHE A 199 -32.02 18.21 -0.11
N PRO A 200 -30.82 17.77 -0.52
CA PRO A 200 -29.61 18.00 0.27
C PRO A 200 -29.29 19.49 0.36
N SER A 201 -28.99 19.97 1.57
CA SER A 201 -28.44 21.32 1.73
C SER A 201 -26.99 21.37 1.20
N HIS A 202 -26.48 22.58 0.91
CA HIS A 202 -25.15 22.74 0.30
C HIS A 202 -24.01 22.05 1.08
N ASN A 203 -24.18 21.84 2.39
CA ASN A 203 -23.24 21.17 3.28
C ASN A 203 -23.81 19.89 3.92
N TYR A 204 -24.91 19.35 3.38
CA TYR A 204 -25.62 18.19 3.93
C TYR A 204 -26.09 18.34 5.38
N SER A 205 -26.28 19.58 5.85
CA SER A 205 -26.69 19.87 7.23
C SER A 205 -28.00 19.20 7.65
N ASN A 206 -28.87 18.88 6.69
CA ASN A 206 -30.15 18.19 6.91
C ASN A 206 -30.05 16.66 6.85
N ILE A 207 -28.84 16.09 6.76
CA ILE A 207 -28.68 14.62 6.80
C ILE A 207 -29.10 14.00 8.14
N SER A 208 -29.18 14.81 9.20
CA SER A 208 -29.74 14.37 10.48
C SER A 208 -31.19 13.90 10.34
N GLU A 209 -32.01 14.59 9.54
CA GLU A 209 -33.40 14.21 9.25
C GLU A 209 -33.45 12.82 8.59
N VAL A 210 -32.60 12.60 7.58
CA VAL A 210 -32.46 11.32 6.89
C VAL A 210 -32.07 10.20 7.86
N ILE A 211 -31.11 10.46 8.76
CA ILE A 211 -30.66 9.48 9.75
C ILE A 211 -31.80 9.16 10.71
N PHE A 212 -32.53 10.15 11.22
CA PHE A 212 -33.66 9.89 12.13
C PHE A 212 -34.76 9.08 11.45
N GLU A 213 -35.10 9.37 10.20
CA GLU A 213 -36.08 8.58 9.44
C GLU A 213 -35.63 7.13 9.22
N LEU A 214 -34.35 6.92 8.93
CA LEU A 214 -33.76 5.57 8.87
C LEU A 214 -33.87 4.85 10.23
N LEU A 215 -33.54 5.52 11.34
CA LEU A 215 -33.63 4.92 12.67
C LEU A 215 -35.07 4.58 13.04
N ASN A 216 -36.02 5.47 12.79
CA ASN A 216 -37.44 5.26 13.04
C ASN A 216 -37.96 4.03 12.29
N TYR A 217 -37.53 3.85 11.04
CA TYR A 217 -37.91 2.69 10.22
C TYR A 217 -37.23 1.39 10.69
N ILE A 218 -35.92 1.42 10.99
CA ILE A 218 -35.14 0.22 11.31
C ILE A 218 -35.42 -0.26 12.74
N ASP A 219 -35.27 0.63 13.71
CA ASP A 219 -35.47 0.39 15.14
C ASP A 219 -35.53 1.73 15.89
N LYS A 220 -36.76 2.21 16.11
CA LYS A 220 -37.05 3.50 16.74
C LYS A 220 -36.35 3.71 18.10
N ASN A 221 -36.04 2.62 18.83
CA ASN A 221 -35.35 2.74 20.12
C ASN A 221 -33.91 3.25 19.97
N LYS A 222 -33.32 3.14 18.77
CA LYS A 222 -31.93 3.57 18.51
C LYS A 222 -31.78 5.08 18.48
N GLU A 223 -32.85 5.82 18.19
CA GLU A 223 -32.87 7.29 18.20
C GLU A 223 -32.44 7.86 19.55
N ALA A 224 -32.79 7.17 20.64
CA ALA A 224 -32.45 7.59 22.01
C ALA A 224 -30.95 7.79 22.22
N THR A 225 -30.09 7.12 21.44
CA THR A 225 -28.63 7.26 21.48
C THR A 225 -28.17 8.68 21.18
N PHE A 226 -28.93 9.46 20.40
CA PHE A 226 -28.57 10.81 19.98
C PHE A 226 -29.21 11.92 20.84
N LEU A 227 -29.87 11.58 21.95
CA LEU A 227 -30.47 12.57 22.86
C LEU A 227 -29.42 13.42 23.58
N GLU A 228 -28.34 12.81 24.05
CA GLU A 228 -27.26 13.52 24.76
C GLU A 228 -26.24 14.15 23.80
N HIS A 229 -26.06 13.55 22.63
CA HIS A 229 -25.09 13.98 21.62
C HIS A 229 -25.77 14.02 20.25
N PRO A 230 -26.50 15.11 19.94
CA PRO A 230 -27.19 15.26 18.67
C PRO A 230 -26.23 15.17 17.48
N ILE A 231 -26.76 14.68 16.36
CA ILE A 231 -26.05 14.58 15.08
C ILE A 231 -25.60 16.00 14.67
N SER A 232 -24.29 16.21 14.58
CA SER A 232 -23.70 17.50 14.21
C SER A 232 -22.49 17.29 13.32
N ILE A 233 -22.69 17.37 11.99
CA ILE A 233 -21.60 17.22 11.01
C ILE A 233 -20.45 18.17 11.33
N LYS A 234 -20.75 19.42 11.68
CA LYS A 234 -19.73 20.41 12.01
C LYS A 234 -18.80 19.96 13.14
N ASN A 235 -19.36 19.35 14.20
CA ASN A 235 -18.58 18.91 15.35
C ASN A 235 -17.88 17.57 15.10
N ASP A 236 -18.50 16.70 14.31
CA ASP A 236 -18.00 15.35 14.02
C ASP A 236 -17.06 15.30 12.80
N LEU A 237 -16.95 16.38 12.00
CA LEU A 237 -16.23 16.40 10.72
C LEU A 237 -14.81 15.86 10.83
N ALA A 238 -14.03 16.28 11.84
CA ALA A 238 -12.66 15.82 12.03
C ALA A 238 -12.58 14.30 12.27
N ASN A 239 -13.55 13.72 12.97
CA ASN A 239 -13.62 12.28 13.19
C ASN A 239 -14.05 11.52 11.93
N ILE A 240 -14.97 12.10 11.15
CA ILE A 240 -15.41 11.57 9.86
C ILE A 240 -14.23 11.57 8.87
N GLU A 241 -13.50 12.68 8.75
CA GLU A 241 -12.29 12.80 7.93
C GLU A 241 -11.26 11.74 8.31
N LYS A 242 -11.03 11.56 9.62
CA LYS A 242 -10.12 10.53 10.14
C LYS A 242 -10.58 9.11 9.77
N GLN A 243 -11.88 8.83 9.80
CA GLN A 243 -12.43 7.55 9.35
C GLN A 243 -12.17 7.33 7.86
N ILE A 244 -12.52 8.30 7.01
CA ILE A 244 -12.34 8.21 5.56
C ILE A 244 -10.86 8.02 5.23
N LYS A 245 -9.98 8.81 5.85
CA LYS A 245 -8.53 8.72 5.66
C LYS A 245 -7.98 7.36 6.05
N LYS A 246 -8.45 6.78 7.16
CA LYS A 246 -8.07 5.43 7.59
C LYS A 246 -8.45 4.37 6.56
N GLU A 247 -9.65 4.43 5.98
CA GLU A 247 -10.07 3.49 4.94
C GLU A 247 -9.35 3.72 3.61
N PHE A 248 -9.03 4.97 3.29
CA PHE A 248 -8.20 5.33 2.13
C PHE A 248 -6.80 4.72 2.26
N ASP A 249 -6.14 4.93 3.40
CA ASP A 249 -4.77 4.48 3.62
C ASP A 249 -4.65 2.96 3.46
N LYS A 250 -5.64 2.18 3.93
CA LYS A 250 -5.71 0.72 3.72
C LYS A 250 -5.64 0.28 2.26
N ARG A 251 -6.03 1.13 1.31
CA ARG A 251 -6.01 0.84 -0.14
C ARG A 251 -4.67 1.16 -0.78
N THR A 252 -3.86 1.98 -0.12
CA THR A 252 -2.54 2.39 -0.61
C THR A 252 -1.54 1.24 -0.52
N LEU A 253 -0.51 1.29 -1.36
CA LEU A 253 0.60 0.34 -1.30
C LEU A 253 1.39 0.47 -0.01
N PHE A 254 1.60 1.69 0.48
CA PHE A 254 2.35 1.94 1.70
C PHE A 254 1.75 1.20 2.91
N TYR A 255 0.43 1.21 3.06
CA TYR A 255 -0.21 0.51 4.17
C TYR A 255 -0.02 -1.01 4.10
N LYS A 256 -0.07 -1.59 2.90
CA LYS A 256 0.07 -3.04 2.71
C LYS A 256 1.53 -3.49 2.78
N TRP A 257 2.44 -2.68 2.24
CA TRP A 257 3.84 -3.00 2.00
C TRP A 257 4.72 -1.80 2.36
N PRO A 258 4.83 -1.45 3.66
CA PRO A 258 5.65 -0.32 4.11
C PRO A 258 7.12 -0.43 3.68
N GLU A 259 7.63 -1.65 3.50
CA GLU A 259 8.97 -1.95 3.02
C GLU A 259 9.25 -1.42 1.59
N LEU A 260 8.22 -1.13 0.78
CA LEU A 260 8.40 -0.56 -0.56
C LEU A 260 9.08 0.79 -0.55
N VAL A 261 9.01 1.55 0.55
CA VAL A 261 9.66 2.86 0.68
C VAL A 261 11.16 2.75 0.43
N GLU A 262 11.80 1.70 0.93
CA GLU A 262 13.25 1.49 0.75
C GLU A 262 13.61 1.06 -0.67
N TYR A 263 12.64 0.49 -1.38
CA TYR A 263 12.81 -0.05 -2.72
C TYR A 263 12.27 0.89 -3.81
N TRP A 264 11.67 2.02 -3.48
CA TRP A 264 11.05 2.90 -4.47
C TRP A 264 12.12 3.66 -5.29
N ASP A 265 12.05 3.61 -6.62
CA ASP A 265 12.94 4.42 -7.48
C ASP A 265 12.40 5.86 -7.57
N TYR A 266 12.72 6.69 -6.58
CA TYR A 266 12.28 8.09 -6.51
C TYR A 266 12.75 8.95 -7.69
N GLU A 267 13.86 8.59 -8.34
CA GLU A 267 14.32 9.32 -9.53
C GLU A 267 13.37 9.06 -10.71
N LYS A 268 12.94 7.81 -10.87
CA LYS A 268 12.12 7.40 -12.03
C LYS A 268 10.62 7.61 -11.83
N ASN A 269 10.14 7.54 -10.58
CA ASN A 269 8.73 7.77 -10.25
C ASN A 269 8.39 9.25 -9.99
N GLY A 270 9.40 10.12 -9.93
CA GLY A 270 9.21 11.56 -9.69
C GLY A 270 8.51 11.83 -8.35
N ASP A 271 7.38 12.53 -8.42
CA ASP A 271 6.62 12.96 -7.24
C ASP A 271 5.63 11.92 -6.72
N ILE A 272 5.53 10.78 -7.41
CA ILE A 272 4.62 9.72 -7.03
C ILE A 272 5.28 8.90 -5.93
N LEU A 273 4.54 8.71 -4.84
CA LEU A 273 4.98 8.05 -3.62
C LEU A 273 4.15 6.79 -3.39
N PRO A 274 4.64 5.79 -2.65
CA PRO A 274 3.88 4.55 -2.40
C PRO A 274 2.49 4.77 -1.78
N ASN A 275 2.31 5.84 -0.99
CA ASN A 275 1.02 6.22 -0.40
C ASN A 275 0.07 6.94 -1.38
N HIS A 276 0.52 7.27 -2.59
CA HIS A 276 -0.30 7.80 -3.69
C HIS A 276 -0.78 6.70 -4.65
N VAL A 277 -0.31 5.47 -4.47
CA VAL A 277 -0.57 4.36 -5.39
C VAL A 277 -1.45 3.33 -4.71
N PHE A 278 -2.52 2.91 -5.38
CA PHE A 278 -3.38 1.84 -4.88
C PHE A 278 -2.91 0.46 -5.30
N LYS A 279 -3.24 -0.56 -4.48
CA LYS A 279 -2.99 -1.97 -4.81
C LYS A 279 -3.59 -2.40 -6.15
N SER A 280 -4.68 -1.77 -6.56
CA SER A 280 -5.42 -2.09 -7.79
C SER A 280 -4.92 -1.30 -9.00
N ASP A 281 -3.90 -0.45 -8.84
CA ASP A 281 -3.39 0.36 -9.93
C ASP A 281 -2.74 -0.54 -10.99
N LYS A 282 -3.09 -0.27 -12.26
CA LYS A 282 -2.61 -0.98 -13.44
C LYS A 282 -1.41 -0.27 -14.09
N LYS A 283 -1.01 0.90 -13.59
CA LYS A 283 0.15 1.65 -14.06
C LYS A 283 1.45 0.97 -13.66
N GLU A 284 2.48 1.22 -14.47
CA GLU A 284 3.85 0.80 -14.19
C GLU A 284 4.55 1.83 -13.27
N TYR A 285 5.22 1.30 -12.27
CA TYR A 285 6.14 2.04 -11.40
C TYR A 285 7.49 1.33 -11.35
N TYR A 286 8.46 1.97 -10.72
CA TYR A 286 9.83 1.48 -10.70
C TYR A 286 10.33 1.26 -9.28
N LEU A 287 10.94 0.10 -9.06
CA LEU A 287 11.67 -0.22 -7.82
C LEU A 287 13.17 -0.30 -8.10
N LYS A 288 13.97 0.02 -7.09
CA LYS A 288 15.43 -0.06 -7.08
C LYS A 288 15.87 -0.78 -5.81
N CYS A 289 16.57 -1.91 -5.96
CA CYS A 289 17.08 -2.63 -4.80
C CYS A 289 18.14 -1.78 -4.07
N PRO A 290 18.01 -1.55 -2.75
CA PRO A 290 18.98 -0.74 -2.01
C PRO A 290 20.36 -1.42 -1.88
N LYS A 291 20.43 -2.75 -2.07
CA LYS A 291 21.67 -3.54 -1.92
C LYS A 291 22.50 -3.59 -3.20
N CYS A 292 21.87 -3.87 -4.34
CA CYS A 292 22.58 -4.05 -5.62
C CYS A 292 22.23 -3.00 -6.68
N ASN A 293 21.40 -2.01 -6.36
CA ASN A 293 20.94 -0.96 -7.26
C ASN A 293 20.20 -1.44 -8.52
N LYS A 294 19.87 -2.74 -8.62
CA LYS A 294 19.11 -3.28 -9.74
C LYS A 294 17.70 -2.66 -9.76
N LYS A 295 17.26 -2.28 -10.95
CA LYS A 295 15.95 -1.67 -11.20
C LYS A 295 14.95 -2.72 -11.67
N TYR A 296 13.68 -2.52 -11.31
CA TYR A 296 12.58 -3.42 -11.62
C TYR A 296 11.36 -2.63 -12.06
N SER A 297 10.66 -3.13 -13.06
CA SER A 297 9.29 -2.71 -13.34
C SER A 297 8.34 -3.30 -12.30
N PHE A 298 7.34 -2.52 -11.90
CA PHE A 298 6.43 -2.85 -10.82
C PHE A 298 5.01 -2.41 -11.15
N PHE A 299 4.13 -3.39 -11.35
CA PHE A 299 2.71 -3.20 -11.59
C PHE A 299 1.93 -3.64 -10.35
N PRO A 300 1.36 -2.72 -9.54
CA PRO A 300 0.72 -3.01 -8.26
C PRO A 300 -0.35 -4.11 -8.36
N TYR A 301 -1.22 -4.01 -9.36
CA TYR A 301 -2.32 -4.95 -9.59
C TYR A 301 -1.89 -6.41 -9.77
N TYR A 302 -0.68 -6.67 -10.31
CA TYR A 302 -0.19 -8.04 -10.55
C TYR A 302 0.62 -8.61 -9.37
N ARG A 303 0.80 -7.85 -8.28
CA ARG A 303 1.77 -8.19 -7.24
C ARG A 303 1.09 -8.87 -6.06
N ARG A 304 1.64 -10.04 -5.70
CA ARG A 304 1.31 -10.74 -4.44
C ARG A 304 2.26 -10.37 -3.29
N LYS A 305 3.48 -9.94 -3.62
CA LYS A 305 4.50 -9.48 -2.68
C LYS A 305 5.01 -8.09 -3.09
N ALA A 306 5.47 -7.33 -2.11
CA ALA A 306 6.07 -6.02 -2.27
C ALA A 306 7.29 -6.06 -3.19
N ILE A 307 8.29 -6.85 -2.80
CA ILE A 307 9.62 -6.81 -3.38
C ILE A 307 9.77 -7.98 -4.37
N PRO A 308 10.17 -7.72 -5.64
CA PRO A 308 10.48 -8.78 -6.58
C PRO A 308 11.74 -9.55 -6.15
N PRO A 309 11.85 -10.85 -6.47
CA PRO A 309 13.03 -11.64 -6.13
C PRO A 309 14.32 -10.96 -6.61
N CYS A 310 15.28 -10.84 -5.70
CA CYS A 310 16.58 -10.26 -5.97
C CYS A 310 17.67 -11.29 -5.69
N SER A 311 18.75 -11.27 -6.47
CA SER A 311 19.92 -12.13 -6.23
C SER A 311 20.54 -11.91 -4.84
N CYS A 312 20.34 -10.74 -4.24
CA CYS A 312 20.74 -10.42 -2.87
C CYS A 312 20.07 -11.28 -1.78
N GLU A 313 19.01 -12.01 -2.11
CA GLU A 313 18.28 -12.91 -1.20
C GLU A 313 18.58 -14.39 -1.45
N GLY A 314 19.51 -14.72 -2.37
CA GLY A 314 19.79 -16.10 -2.81
C GLY A 314 20.05 -17.10 -1.67
N LEU A 315 20.82 -16.70 -0.66
CA LEU A 315 21.13 -17.54 0.51
C LEU A 315 19.88 -17.87 1.35
N GLN A 316 18.92 -16.94 1.43
CA GLN A 316 17.68 -17.14 2.16
C GLN A 316 16.75 -18.12 1.43
N TYR A 317 16.71 -18.06 0.10
CA TYR A 317 15.99 -19.03 -0.72
C TYR A 317 16.60 -20.43 -0.60
N GLU A 318 17.93 -20.55 -0.65
CA GLU A 318 18.63 -21.83 -0.50
C GLU A 318 18.37 -22.48 0.85
N LYS A 319 18.38 -21.72 1.96
CA LYS A 319 18.03 -22.22 3.29
C LYS A 319 16.60 -22.77 3.33
N ARG A 320 15.64 -22.02 2.81
CA ARG A 320 14.22 -22.40 2.80
C ARG A 320 13.94 -23.64 1.95
N THR A 321 14.64 -23.79 0.82
CA THR A 321 14.55 -24.99 -0.01
C THR A 321 15.02 -26.23 0.76
N LYS A 322 16.14 -26.14 1.50
CA LYS A 322 16.64 -27.24 2.33
C LYS A 322 15.66 -27.64 3.44
N GLU A 323 15.07 -26.66 4.12
CA GLU A 323 14.04 -26.91 5.14
C GLU A 323 12.81 -27.64 4.56
N ILE A 324 12.34 -27.21 3.39
CA ILE A 324 11.21 -27.84 2.72
C ILE A 324 11.56 -29.28 2.31
N ILE A 325 12.71 -29.52 1.68
CA ILE A 325 13.14 -30.87 1.29
C ILE A 325 13.13 -31.81 2.50
N SER A 326 13.75 -31.41 3.61
CA SER A 326 13.78 -32.19 4.84
C SER A 326 12.38 -32.50 5.39
N MET A 327 11.42 -31.57 5.29
CA MET A 327 10.03 -31.83 5.69
C MET A 327 9.34 -32.91 4.84
N TYR A 328 9.64 -33.01 3.54
CA TYR A 328 9.05 -34.02 2.66
C TYR A 328 9.75 -35.37 2.81
N GLU A 329 11.06 -35.39 3.02
CA GLU A 329 11.83 -36.59 3.38
C GLU A 329 11.31 -37.20 4.69
N ASN A 330 11.16 -36.38 5.74
CA ASN A 330 10.62 -36.83 7.03
C ASN A 330 9.16 -37.34 6.95
N LYS A 331 8.43 -36.98 5.89
CA LYS A 331 7.06 -37.45 5.62
C LYS A 331 7.02 -38.69 4.69
N GLY A 332 8.16 -39.18 4.22
CA GLY A 332 8.26 -40.33 3.31
C GLY A 332 7.64 -40.08 1.93
N LEU A 333 7.47 -38.81 1.52
CA LEU A 333 6.87 -38.45 0.24
C LEU A 333 7.88 -38.40 -0.91
N ILE A 334 9.16 -38.42 -0.58
CA ILE A 334 10.29 -38.43 -1.51
C ILE A 334 11.38 -39.30 -0.85
N ASP A 335 11.93 -40.25 -1.58
CA ASP A 335 13.12 -41.00 -1.20
C ASP A 335 14.18 -40.81 -2.30
N PHE A 336 15.35 -40.33 -1.91
CA PHE A 336 16.48 -40.06 -2.82
C PHE A 336 17.57 -41.12 -2.69
N GLU A 337 17.24 -42.32 -2.20
CA GLU A 337 18.14 -43.46 -2.32
C GLU A 337 18.10 -44.02 -3.75
N ASP A 338 19.23 -43.83 -4.44
CA ASP A 338 19.60 -44.31 -5.77
C ASP A 338 18.80 -45.53 -6.28
N ASN A 339 17.81 -45.28 -7.14
CA ASN A 339 17.53 -46.13 -8.31
C ASN A 339 16.66 -45.39 -9.33
N LEU A 340 16.95 -45.67 -10.61
CA LEU A 340 16.34 -45.10 -11.81
C LEU A 340 14.85 -44.77 -11.63
N LEU A 341 14.48 -43.50 -11.79
CA LEU A 341 13.11 -43.15 -12.15
C LEU A 341 12.75 -43.94 -13.42
N ASP A 342 11.62 -44.62 -13.41
CA ASP A 342 11.04 -45.20 -14.61
C ASP A 342 10.99 -44.13 -15.71
N ARG A 343 11.54 -44.43 -16.87
CA ARG A 343 11.73 -43.50 -17.99
C ARG A 343 10.41 -42.85 -18.42
N GLN A 344 9.28 -43.53 -18.19
CA GLN A 344 7.94 -42.95 -18.41
C GLN A 344 7.56 -41.87 -17.39
N VAL A 345 7.95 -42.05 -16.13
CA VAL A 345 7.72 -41.06 -15.06
C VAL A 345 8.62 -39.85 -15.27
N GLU A 346 9.88 -40.06 -15.65
CA GLU A 346 10.81 -38.99 -16.03
C GLU A 346 10.30 -38.18 -17.25
N ASP A 347 9.77 -38.85 -18.28
CA ASP A 347 9.20 -38.19 -19.46
C ASP A 347 7.92 -37.39 -19.15
N GLU A 348 7.05 -37.87 -18.25
CA GLU A 348 5.87 -37.11 -17.81
C GLU A 348 6.23 -35.90 -16.96
N ILE A 349 7.27 -36.03 -16.13
CA ILE A 349 7.85 -34.93 -15.36
C ILE A 349 8.48 -33.89 -16.32
N LEU A 350 9.28 -34.33 -17.32
CA LEU A 350 9.87 -33.48 -18.36
C LEU A 350 8.80 -32.68 -19.10
N ARG A 351 7.75 -33.35 -19.61
CA ARG A 351 6.68 -32.69 -20.38
C ARG A 351 5.92 -31.69 -19.53
N SER A 352 5.60 -32.05 -18.30
CA SER A 352 4.83 -31.20 -17.39
C SER A 352 5.63 -29.99 -16.92
N ALA A 353 6.91 -30.17 -16.56
CA ALA A 353 7.80 -29.08 -16.17
C ALA A 353 8.09 -28.12 -17.34
N ASN A 354 8.19 -28.60 -18.57
CA ASN A 354 8.35 -27.76 -19.76
C ASN A 354 7.11 -26.91 -20.03
N SER A 355 5.90 -27.45 -19.86
CA SER A 355 4.65 -26.70 -19.98
C SER A 355 4.54 -25.60 -18.91
N LEU A 356 4.91 -25.92 -17.66
CA LEU A 356 5.00 -24.99 -16.53
C LEU A 356 6.01 -23.85 -16.74
N TYR A 357 7.17 -24.16 -17.33
CA TYR A 357 8.19 -23.18 -17.68
C TYR A 357 7.71 -22.20 -18.76
N GLN A 358 7.00 -22.67 -19.79
CA GLN A 358 6.47 -21.81 -20.84
C GLN A 358 5.38 -20.87 -20.30
N SER A 359 4.48 -21.34 -19.43
CA SER A 359 3.48 -20.47 -18.79
C SER A 359 4.09 -19.39 -17.89
N TYR A 360 5.12 -19.72 -17.10
CA TYR A 360 5.82 -18.72 -16.28
C TYR A 360 6.55 -17.67 -17.13
N ARG A 361 7.19 -18.10 -18.22
CA ARG A 361 7.94 -17.21 -19.13
C ARG A 361 7.05 -16.15 -19.79
N TYR A 362 5.81 -16.51 -20.14
CA TYR A 362 4.88 -15.61 -20.83
C TYR A 362 3.98 -14.80 -19.90
N PHE A 363 3.59 -15.34 -18.73
CA PHE A 363 2.57 -14.72 -17.86
C PHE A 363 3.06 -14.32 -16.47
N GLY A 364 4.33 -14.58 -16.13
CA GLY A 364 4.92 -14.23 -14.83
C GLY A 364 4.29 -14.95 -13.62
N THR A 365 3.42 -15.92 -13.87
CA THR A 365 2.77 -16.77 -12.89
C THR A 365 2.67 -18.20 -13.42
N ILE A 366 2.55 -19.16 -12.51
CA ILE A 366 2.28 -20.56 -12.81
C ILE A 366 0.78 -20.81 -12.58
N GLU A 367 0.07 -21.32 -13.58
CA GLU A 367 -1.34 -21.71 -13.44
C GLU A 367 -1.49 -22.88 -12.46
N ILE A 368 -2.39 -22.70 -11.49
CA ILE A 368 -2.56 -23.59 -10.34
C ILE A 368 -3.14 -24.96 -10.76
N CYS A 369 -3.91 -25.03 -11.84
CA CYS A 369 -4.50 -26.28 -12.38
C CYS A 369 -3.46 -27.37 -12.73
N HIS A 370 -2.21 -26.98 -12.99
CA HIS A 370 -1.10 -27.91 -13.26
C HIS A 370 -0.21 -28.18 -12.03
N ILE A 371 -0.32 -27.36 -10.97
CA ILE A 371 0.45 -27.49 -9.72
C ILE A 371 0.00 -28.71 -8.91
N HIS A 372 -1.27 -29.12 -8.99
CA HIS A 372 -1.81 -30.21 -8.17
C HIS A 372 -1.18 -31.58 -8.44
N LYS A 373 -0.55 -31.76 -9.61
CA LYS A 373 0.03 -33.03 -10.05
C LYS A 373 1.46 -33.27 -9.53
N PHE A 374 2.10 -32.26 -8.91
CA PHE A 374 3.47 -32.35 -8.42
C PHE A 374 3.66 -31.58 -7.12
N SER A 375 4.58 -32.01 -6.25
CA SER A 375 4.97 -31.21 -5.08
C SER A 375 5.84 -30.03 -5.53
N LYS A 376 5.54 -28.81 -5.02
CA LYS A 376 6.32 -27.58 -5.24
C LYS A 376 7.85 -27.70 -5.14
N PRO A 377 8.44 -28.52 -4.25
CA PRO A 377 9.90 -28.67 -4.13
C PRO A 377 10.53 -29.37 -5.33
N PHE A 378 9.80 -30.34 -5.92
CA PHE A 378 10.26 -31.16 -7.03
C PHE A 378 10.43 -30.34 -8.33
N LEU A 379 9.50 -29.41 -8.58
CA LEU A 379 9.56 -28.47 -9.71
C LEU A 379 10.78 -27.54 -9.66
N VAL A 380 11.17 -27.08 -8.46
CA VAL A 380 12.31 -26.16 -8.26
C VAL A 380 13.65 -26.86 -8.51
N TYR A 381 13.80 -28.10 -8.06
CA TYR A 381 15.02 -28.89 -8.30
C TYR A 381 15.22 -29.22 -9.79
N TYR A 382 14.17 -29.67 -10.45
CA TYR A 382 14.19 -30.12 -11.83
C TYR A 382 14.62 -29.03 -12.83
N LEU A 383 14.02 -27.86 -12.64
CA LEU A 383 14.19 -26.70 -13.48
C LEU A 383 15.59 -26.06 -13.31
N HIS A 384 16.21 -26.22 -12.14
CA HIS A 384 17.58 -25.81 -11.85
C HIS A 384 18.64 -26.71 -12.50
N ARG A 385 18.37 -28.01 -12.69
CA ARG A 385 19.34 -29.01 -13.20
C ARG A 385 19.48 -29.03 -14.73
N TYR A 386 18.39 -28.83 -15.47
CA TYR A 386 18.41 -29.00 -16.95
C TYR A 386 18.52 -27.71 -17.77
N THR A 387 18.21 -26.54 -17.22
CA THR A 387 18.18 -25.29 -18.00
C THR A 387 19.40 -24.38 -17.76
N ASN A 388 20.30 -24.75 -16.84
CA ASN A 388 21.34 -23.89 -16.28
C ASN A 388 20.83 -22.50 -15.83
N LYS A 389 19.53 -22.38 -15.63
CA LYS A 389 18.84 -21.18 -15.15
C LYS A 389 18.15 -21.54 -13.86
N LYS A 390 18.40 -20.72 -12.84
CA LYS A 390 17.64 -20.74 -11.58
C LYS A 390 16.16 -20.53 -11.91
N ILE A 391 15.31 -21.44 -11.48
CA ILE A 391 13.85 -21.27 -11.49
C ILE A 391 13.40 -21.06 -10.05
N CYS A 392 12.67 -19.97 -9.83
CA CYS A 392 12.16 -19.52 -8.54
C CYS A 392 10.81 -20.17 -8.22
#